data_AF-A0A8H3L9T0-F1
#
_entry.id   AF-A0A8H3L9T0-F1
#
_cell.length_a   1.000
_cell.length_b   1.000
_cell.length_c   1.000
_cell.angle_alpha   90.00
_cell.angle_beta   90.00
_cell.angle_gamma   90.00
#
_symmetry.space_group_name_H-M   'P 1'
#
loop_
_entity.id
_entity.type
_entity.pdbx_description
1 polymer ?
#
loop_
_entity_poly.entity_id
_entity_poly.type
_entity_poly.pdbx_seq_one_letter_code
_entity_poly.pdbx_strand_id
1 'polypeptide(L)'
;MSYRCENCNDIDFTTLCSAIWLDGPLKFDDNCDNDDSYDKEYKRKSNEKVTLKCLDNSQNNINEFLNEIETGFINNVFCNMKIYGISQNPSTKDYVIVLEDCYCEKCGSRYTYSDFRNKWSPNVKVALKCLYNSQNITNEFLNELGAYSFDINNSILKVYGISQNPVTKDYIMVL
;
A
#
# COMPACT_ATOMS: atom_id res chain seq x y z
N MET A 1 1.28 -2.98 10.91
CA MET A 1 1.99 -1.72 10.64
C MET A 1 1.53 -0.70 11.66
N SER A 2 2.43 0.15 12.15
CA SER A 2 2.10 1.15 13.19
C SER A 2 2.00 2.55 12.58
N TYR A 3 0.89 3.23 12.83
CA TYR A 3 0.61 4.57 12.29
C TYR A 3 0.24 5.55 13.38
N ARG A 4 0.62 6.81 13.19
CA ARG A 4 0.09 7.94 13.94
C ARG A 4 -0.73 8.83 12.99
N CYS A 5 -2.06 8.78 13.10
CA CYS A 5 -2.94 9.63 12.30
C CYS A 5 -2.84 11.09 12.76
N GLU A 6 -2.82 12.01 11.79
CA GLU A 6 -2.75 13.45 12.03
C GLU A 6 -4.07 14.13 11.69
N ASN A 7 -4.65 13.83 10.53
CA ASN A 7 -5.92 14.41 10.04
C ASN A 7 -6.70 13.36 9.28
N CYS A 8 -8.03 13.35 9.41
CA CYS A 8 -8.92 12.46 8.65
C CYS A 8 -10.08 13.27 8.05
N ASN A 9 -10.42 12.97 6.80
CA ASN A 9 -11.55 13.56 6.11
C ASN A 9 -12.35 12.46 5.40
N ASP A 10 -13.65 12.49 5.58
CA ASP A 10 -14.57 11.58 4.91
C ASP A 10 -14.84 12.10 3.49
N ILE A 11 -14.70 11.23 2.50
CA ILE A 11 -14.96 11.51 1.09
C ILE A 11 -15.83 10.37 0.56
N ASP A 12 -17.08 10.71 0.25
CA ASP A 12 -18.13 9.77 -0.15
C ASP A 12 -18.29 8.64 0.87
N PHE A 13 -17.93 7.40 0.51
CA PHE A 13 -18.01 6.20 1.37
C PHE A 13 -16.65 5.80 1.96
N THR A 14 -15.65 6.67 1.87
CA THR A 14 -14.28 6.36 2.30
C THR A 14 -13.69 7.43 3.20
N THR A 15 -12.86 7.01 4.15
CA THR A 15 -12.14 7.94 5.02
C THR A 15 -10.69 8.04 4.54
N LEU A 16 -10.21 9.25 4.25
CA LEU A 16 -8.81 9.52 3.97
C LEU A 16 -8.13 10.15 5.18
N CYS A 17 -7.12 9.49 5.72
CA CYS A 17 -6.31 10.02 6.79
C CYS A 17 -4.88 10.32 6.35
N SER A 18 -4.35 11.49 6.68
CA SER A 18 -2.90 11.71 6.68
C SER A 18 -2.31 11.10 7.96
N ALA A 19 -1.21 10.36 7.82
CA ALA A 19 -0.58 9.68 8.94
C ALA A 19 0.94 9.59 8.78
N ILE A 20 1.63 9.37 9.89
CA ILE A 20 3.04 8.99 9.92
C ILE A 20 3.13 7.47 10.08
N TRP A 21 3.77 6.81 9.13
CA TRP A 21 4.13 5.39 9.24
C TRP A 21 5.44 5.26 10.02
N LEU A 22 5.33 4.81 11.27
CA LEU A 22 6.43 4.77 12.22
C LEU A 22 7.56 3.85 11.74
N ASP A 23 7.22 2.63 11.31
CA ASP A 23 8.18 1.66 10.79
C ASP A 23 8.64 2.01 9.37
N GLY A 24 7.76 2.67 8.60
CA GLY A 24 8.02 3.14 7.25
C GLY A 24 8.17 2.07 6.17
N PRO A 25 8.21 2.48 4.89
CA PRO A 25 8.37 1.58 3.76
C PRO A 25 9.77 0.95 3.74
N LEU A 26 9.81 -0.31 3.30
CA LEU A 26 11.06 -0.98 2.95
C LEU A 26 11.56 -0.42 1.61
N LYS A 27 12.80 0.06 1.58
CA LYS A 27 13.47 0.54 0.37
C LYS A 27 14.71 -0.31 0.14
N PHE A 28 14.97 -0.61 -1.13
CA PHE A 28 16.23 -1.19 -1.56
C PHE A 28 17.26 -0.07 -1.60
N ASP A 29 18.38 -0.25 -0.89
CA ASP A 29 19.48 0.72 -0.88
C ASP A 29 20.37 0.44 -2.10
N ASP A 30 20.14 1.15 -3.21
CA ASP A 30 20.96 1.10 -4.42
C ASP A 30 22.03 2.19 -4.41
N ASN A 31 22.83 2.26 -3.34
CA ASN A 31 24.04 3.08 -3.37
C ASN A 31 25.03 2.48 -4.37
N CYS A 32 24.90 2.85 -5.64
CA CYS A 32 25.90 2.66 -6.68
C CYS A 32 26.83 3.88 -6.76
N ASP A 33 27.33 4.33 -5.61
CA ASP A 33 28.43 5.29 -5.54
C ASP A 33 29.75 4.53 -5.34
N ASN A 34 30.34 4.08 -6.46
CA ASN A 34 31.78 3.82 -6.68
C ASN A 34 32.64 3.27 -5.52
N ASP A 35 32.15 2.35 -4.70
CA ASP A 35 32.97 1.64 -3.73
C ASP A 35 32.59 0.15 -3.72
N ASP A 36 33.60 -0.72 -3.75
CA ASP A 36 33.50 -2.16 -4.04
C ASP A 36 32.86 -2.98 -2.90
N SER A 37 32.08 -2.34 -2.01
CA SER A 37 31.40 -2.97 -0.88
C SER A 37 29.93 -3.28 -1.24
N TYR A 38 29.71 -4.50 -1.72
CA TYR A 38 28.39 -5.03 -2.08
C TYR A 38 27.56 -5.46 -0.86
N ASP A 39 27.16 -4.54 0.01
CA ASP A 39 26.11 -4.81 1.00
C ASP A 39 24.78 -4.20 0.52
N LYS A 40 24.17 -4.89 -0.46
CA LYS A 40 22.82 -4.60 -0.93
C LYS A 40 21.81 -5.01 0.14
N GLU A 41 21.41 -4.05 0.97
CA GLU A 41 20.48 -4.30 2.07
C GLU A 41 19.15 -3.58 1.89
N TYR A 42 18.08 -4.23 2.36
CA TYR A 42 16.78 -3.59 2.49
C TYR A 42 16.73 -2.78 3.78
N LYS A 43 16.57 -1.46 3.65
CA LYS A 43 16.47 -0.55 4.80
C LYS A 43 15.07 0.05 4.86
N ARG A 44 14.54 0.16 6.09
CA ARG A 44 13.28 0.87 6.33
C ARG A 44 13.55 2.36 6.50
N LYS A 45 12.76 3.19 5.83
CA LYS A 45 12.77 4.65 6.07
C LYS A 45 11.67 4.98 7.07
N SER A 46 12.00 5.10 8.35
CA SER A 46 11.04 5.36 9.42
C SER A 46 10.41 6.75 9.34
N ASN A 47 9.25 6.89 9.99
CA ASN A 47 8.49 8.15 10.09
C ASN A 47 8.13 8.80 8.75
N GLU A 48 7.90 8.00 7.72
CA GLU A 48 7.42 8.52 6.44
C GLU A 48 5.96 8.94 6.54
N LYS A 49 5.67 10.10 5.96
CA LYS A 49 4.30 10.59 5.83
C LYS A 49 3.59 9.81 4.73
N VAL A 50 2.37 9.38 5.01
CA VAL A 50 1.55 8.53 4.15
C VAL A 50 0.10 9.01 4.17
N THR A 51 -0.65 8.64 3.14
CA THR A 51 -2.10 8.71 3.15
C THR A 51 -2.68 7.31 3.38
N LEU A 52 -3.58 7.20 4.35
CA LEU A 52 -4.34 5.99 4.64
C LEU A 52 -5.73 6.15 4.04
N LYS A 53 -6.14 5.21 3.19
CA LYS A 53 -7.52 5.12 2.72
C LYS A 53 -8.21 3.96 3.42
N CYS A 54 -9.14 4.30 4.30
CA CYS A 54 -9.98 3.34 5.00
C CYS A 54 -11.31 3.22 4.25
N LEU A 55 -11.73 1.98 4.02
CA LEU A 55 -13.07 1.70 3.50
C LEU A 55 -13.87 1.12 4.65
N ASP A 56 -14.90 1.86 5.06
CA ASP A 56 -15.75 1.48 6.17
C ASP A 56 -16.52 0.20 5.83
N ASN A 57 -16.62 -0.72 6.79
CA ASN A 57 -17.29 -2.01 6.65
C ASN A 57 -16.65 -2.98 5.63
N SER A 58 -15.39 -2.75 5.24
CA SER A 58 -14.68 -3.59 4.27
C SER A 58 -14.47 -5.03 4.74
N GLN A 59 -14.52 -5.29 6.06
CA GLN A 59 -14.53 -6.65 6.62
C GLN A 59 -15.76 -7.46 6.20
N ASN A 60 -16.89 -6.80 5.94
CA ASN A 60 -18.15 -7.46 5.58
C ASN A 60 -18.29 -7.63 4.07
N ASN A 61 -17.64 -6.77 3.28
CA ASN A 61 -17.71 -6.81 1.82
C ASN A 61 -16.33 -6.64 1.17
N ILE A 62 -15.53 -7.68 1.31
CA ILE A 62 -14.19 -7.74 0.70
C ILE A 62 -14.23 -7.53 -0.82
N ASN A 63 -15.26 -8.02 -1.52
CA ASN A 63 -15.34 -7.90 -2.97
C ASN A 63 -15.59 -6.45 -3.41
N GLU A 64 -16.38 -5.70 -2.65
CA GLU A 64 -16.56 -4.26 -2.86
C GLU A 64 -15.25 -3.50 -2.62
N PHE A 65 -14.51 -3.85 -1.57
CA PHE A 65 -13.16 -3.31 -1.32
C PHE A 65 -12.20 -3.59 -2.49
N LEU A 66 -12.16 -4.84 -2.98
CA LEU A 66 -11.33 -5.23 -4.12
C LEU A 66 -11.74 -4.46 -5.39
N ASN A 67 -13.04 -4.35 -5.64
CA ASN A 67 -13.58 -3.65 -6.80
C ASN A 67 -13.31 -2.14 -6.74
N GLU A 68 -13.35 -1.53 -5.56
CA GLU A 68 -13.00 -0.12 -5.39
C GLU A 68 -11.51 0.13 -5.62
N ILE A 69 -10.64 -0.82 -5.24
CA ILE A 69 -9.22 -0.72 -5.58
C ILE A 69 -9.02 -0.90 -7.08
N GLU A 70 -9.68 -1.87 -7.69
CA GLU A 70 -9.56 -2.08 -9.13
C GLU A 70 -10.09 -0.85 -9.90
N THR A 71 -11.29 -0.37 -9.60
CA THR A 71 -11.91 0.76 -10.31
C THR A 71 -11.33 2.12 -9.93
N GLY A 72 -11.07 2.39 -8.65
CA GLY A 72 -10.58 3.68 -8.16
C GLY A 72 -9.14 3.98 -8.54
N PHE A 73 -8.31 2.95 -8.74
CA PHE A 73 -6.93 3.09 -9.21
C PHE A 73 -6.81 3.01 -10.74
N ILE A 74 -7.72 2.29 -11.43
CA ILE A 74 -7.73 2.19 -12.90
C ILE A 74 -8.44 3.42 -13.54
N ASN A 75 -9.45 4.01 -12.90
CA ASN A 75 -10.35 5.00 -13.53
C ASN A 75 -10.28 6.43 -12.95
N ASN A 76 -9.08 7.00 -12.78
CA ASN A 76 -8.84 8.46 -12.88
C ASN A 76 -8.98 9.39 -11.65
N VAL A 77 -9.27 8.95 -10.41
CA VAL A 77 -9.39 9.90 -9.26
C VAL A 77 -8.15 9.96 -8.36
N PHE A 78 -7.44 8.84 -8.16
CA PHE A 78 -6.24 8.75 -7.30
C PHE A 78 -4.94 8.53 -8.08
N CYS A 79 -4.98 8.80 -9.39
CA CYS A 79 -3.94 8.42 -10.34
C CYS A 79 -2.51 8.72 -9.87
N ASN A 80 -1.71 7.65 -9.90
CA ASN A 80 -0.25 7.64 -9.85
C ASN A 80 0.40 7.74 -8.46
N MET A 81 -0.38 7.65 -7.38
CA MET A 81 0.22 7.50 -6.04
C MET A 81 0.85 6.12 -5.90
N LYS A 82 2.07 6.09 -5.37
CA LYS A 82 2.72 4.83 -5.03
C LYS A 82 1.93 4.16 -3.90
N ILE A 83 1.45 2.96 -4.16
CA ILE A 83 0.90 2.09 -3.11
C ILE A 83 2.08 1.50 -2.34
N TYR A 84 2.06 1.69 -1.03
CA TYR A 84 3.04 1.10 -0.14
C TYR A 84 2.58 -0.23 0.47
N GLY A 85 1.28 -0.51 0.45
CA GLY A 85 0.73 -1.80 0.85
C GLY A 85 -0.69 -1.70 1.39
N ILE A 86 -1.14 -2.80 2.00
CA ILE A 86 -2.42 -2.89 2.70
C ILE A 86 -2.16 -3.31 4.14
N SER A 87 -2.95 -2.76 5.04
CA SER A 87 -3.03 -3.20 6.43
C SER A 87 -4.49 -3.43 6.82
N GLN A 88 -4.68 -3.85 8.06
CA GLN A 88 -6.01 -4.01 8.64
C GLN A 88 -6.04 -3.37 10.01
N ASN A 89 -7.09 -2.61 10.26
CA ASN A 89 -7.33 -2.03 11.57
C ASN A 89 -7.60 -3.17 12.58
N PRO A 90 -6.80 -3.31 13.65
CA PRO A 90 -6.96 -4.41 14.60
C PRO A 90 -8.27 -4.34 15.38
N SER A 91 -8.84 -3.15 15.57
CA SER A 91 -10.07 -2.91 16.31
C SER A 91 -11.31 -3.09 15.43
N THR A 92 -11.36 -2.44 14.27
CA THR A 92 -12.56 -2.46 13.42
C THR A 92 -12.56 -3.58 12.39
N LYS A 93 -11.39 -4.16 12.11
CA LYS A 93 -11.16 -5.15 11.04
C LYS A 93 -11.30 -4.60 9.63
N ASP A 94 -11.52 -3.30 9.47
CA ASP A 94 -11.49 -2.64 8.17
C ASP A 94 -10.11 -2.72 7.55
N TYR A 95 -10.08 -2.93 6.24
CA TYR A 95 -8.87 -2.83 5.44
C TYR A 95 -8.49 -1.37 5.22
N VAL A 96 -7.19 -1.13 5.25
CA VAL A 96 -6.59 0.18 5.05
C VAL A 96 -5.55 0.07 3.95
N ILE A 97 -5.65 0.92 2.94
CA ILE A 97 -4.64 1.04 1.89
C ILE A 97 -3.65 2.12 2.30
N VAL A 98 -2.37 1.82 2.19
CA VAL A 98 -1.27 2.75 2.50
C VAL A 98 -0.74 3.32 1.19
N LEU A 99 -0.84 4.63 1.06
CA LEU A 99 -0.48 5.39 -0.13
C LEU A 99 0.60 6.42 0.19
N GLU A 100 1.33 6.84 -0.83
CA GLU A 100 2.15 8.05 -0.79
C GLU A 100 1.33 9.27 -0.34
N ASP A 101 1.96 10.18 0.41
CA ASP A 101 1.27 11.36 0.94
C ASP A 101 0.72 12.24 -0.18
N CYS A 102 -0.57 12.52 -0.14
CA CYS A 102 -1.26 13.33 -1.14
C CYS A 102 -1.56 14.77 -0.68
N TYR A 103 -0.94 15.20 0.42
CA TYR A 103 -1.14 16.52 1.00
C TYR A 103 0.05 17.44 0.74
N CYS A 104 -0.26 18.71 0.46
CA CYS A 104 0.71 19.79 0.37
C CYS A 104 1.36 20.05 1.73
N GLU A 105 2.67 19.85 1.86
CA GLU A 105 3.40 20.13 3.11
C GLU A 105 3.27 21.59 3.56
N LYS A 106 3.26 22.54 2.60
CA LYS A 106 3.23 23.97 2.90
C LYS A 106 1.85 24.49 3.30
N CYS A 107 0.80 23.87 2.78
CA CYS A 107 -0.54 24.44 2.76
C CYS A 107 -1.62 23.51 3.32
N GLY A 108 -1.29 22.25 3.60
CA GLY A 108 -2.21 21.27 4.19
C GLY A 108 -3.36 20.84 3.28
N SER A 109 -3.51 21.44 2.10
CA SER A 109 -4.53 21.05 1.13
C SER A 109 -4.15 19.78 0.39
N ARG A 110 -5.15 18.98 0.05
CA ARG A 110 -4.99 17.81 -0.82
C ARG A 110 -4.63 18.26 -2.22
N TYR A 111 -3.68 17.57 -2.85
CA TYR A 111 -3.39 17.76 -4.27
C TYR A 111 -4.55 17.26 -5.13
N THR A 112 -4.86 18.03 -6.17
CA THR A 112 -5.86 17.73 -7.20
C THR A 112 -5.21 17.05 -8.41
N TYR A 113 -6.01 16.43 -9.28
CA TYR A 113 -5.52 15.84 -10.54
C TYR A 113 -4.64 16.80 -11.36
N SER A 114 -5.00 18.08 -11.40
CA SER A 114 -4.22 19.13 -12.06
C SER A 114 -2.86 19.39 -11.41
N ASP A 115 -2.72 19.20 -10.10
CA ASP A 115 -1.45 19.38 -9.38
C ASP A 115 -0.44 18.28 -9.71
N PHE A 116 -0.92 17.06 -10.01
CA PHE A 116 -0.08 15.88 -10.28
C PHE A 116 0.43 15.80 -11.72
N ARG A 117 -0.23 16.45 -12.68
CA ARG A 117 0.07 16.34 -14.12
C ARG A 117 1.51 16.74 -14.49
N ASN A 118 2.14 17.59 -13.68
CA ASN A 118 3.47 18.15 -13.95
C ASN A 118 4.60 17.53 -13.11
N LYS A 119 4.28 16.63 -12.16
CA LYS A 119 5.28 16.14 -11.19
C LYS A 119 5.72 14.69 -11.43
N TRP A 120 4.86 13.80 -11.94
CA TRP A 120 5.06 12.35 -11.76
C TRP A 120 4.96 11.44 -13.00
N SER A 121 5.70 10.32 -12.89
CA SER A 121 5.93 9.22 -13.84
C SER A 121 4.76 8.21 -13.93
N PRO A 122 4.73 7.31 -14.93
CA PRO A 122 3.48 6.78 -15.49
C PRO A 122 2.83 5.68 -14.65
N ASN A 123 1.49 5.75 -14.54
CA ASN A 123 0.50 4.70 -14.28
C ASN A 123 1.04 3.37 -13.73
N VAL A 124 1.09 3.21 -12.40
CA VAL A 124 1.29 1.90 -11.78
C VAL A 124 -0.06 1.18 -11.73
N LYS A 125 -0.23 0.17 -12.58
CA LYS A 125 -1.35 -0.78 -12.46
C LYS A 125 -0.98 -1.81 -11.40
N VAL A 126 -1.85 -1.99 -10.42
CA VAL A 126 -1.74 -3.06 -9.43
C VAL A 126 -2.85 -4.08 -9.62
N ALA A 127 -2.62 -5.32 -9.23
CA ALA A 127 -3.62 -6.37 -9.17
C ALA A 127 -3.80 -6.83 -7.73
N LEU A 128 -5.04 -7.04 -7.29
CA LEU A 128 -5.28 -7.69 -6.01
C LEU A 128 -5.58 -9.17 -6.19
N LYS A 129 -4.99 -9.99 -5.32
CA LYS A 129 -5.19 -11.43 -5.31
C LYS A 129 -5.55 -11.90 -3.92
N CYS A 130 -6.79 -12.39 -3.77
CA CYS A 130 -7.18 -13.20 -2.63
C CYS A 130 -6.72 -14.65 -2.84
N LEU A 131 -6.08 -15.21 -1.82
CA LEU A 131 -5.69 -16.62 -1.74
C LEU A 131 -6.72 -17.34 -0.87
N TYR A 132 -7.70 -17.96 -1.51
CA TYR A 132 -8.72 -18.71 -0.79
C TYR A 132 -8.16 -19.99 -0.16
N ASN A 133 -8.67 -20.33 1.03
CA ASN A 133 -8.24 -21.47 1.85
C ASN A 133 -6.77 -21.39 2.28
N SER A 134 -6.27 -20.19 2.54
CA SER A 134 -4.86 -19.96 2.90
C SER A 134 -4.60 -19.91 4.41
N GLN A 135 -5.54 -20.38 5.24
CA GLN A 135 -5.47 -20.31 6.70
C GLN A 135 -4.25 -20.99 7.32
N ASN A 136 -3.65 -21.95 6.61
CA ASN A 136 -2.50 -22.72 7.08
C ASN A 136 -1.16 -22.19 6.53
N ILE A 137 -1.16 -21.08 5.78
CA ILE A 137 0.08 -20.48 5.28
C ILE A 137 0.79 -19.76 6.42
N THR A 138 2.09 -20.03 6.59
CA THR A 138 2.92 -19.43 7.64
C THR A 138 3.33 -17.99 7.28
N ASN A 139 3.48 -17.15 8.31
CA ASN A 139 4.01 -15.79 8.13
C ASN A 139 5.42 -15.79 7.55
N GLU A 140 6.22 -16.82 7.83
CA GLU A 140 7.56 -17.00 7.27
C GLU A 140 7.53 -17.11 5.75
N PHE A 141 6.65 -17.94 5.19
CA PHE A 141 6.46 -18.09 3.75
C PHE A 141 5.95 -16.80 3.08
N LEU A 142 5.08 -16.04 3.75
CA LEU A 142 4.57 -14.76 3.23
C LEU A 142 5.62 -13.65 3.26
N ASN A 143 6.42 -13.59 4.32
CA ASN A 143 7.54 -12.67 4.40
C ASN A 143 8.59 -12.99 3.34
N GLU A 144 8.81 -14.28 3.08
CA GLU A 144 9.66 -14.77 2.01
C GLU A 144 9.12 -14.37 0.63
N LEU A 145 7.81 -14.53 0.35
CA LEU A 145 7.15 -14.02 -0.87
C LEU A 145 7.26 -12.50 -1.03
N GLY A 146 7.13 -11.74 0.05
CA GLY A 146 7.28 -10.28 0.04
C GLY A 146 8.73 -9.84 -0.24
N ALA A 147 9.72 -10.62 0.20
CA ALA A 147 11.14 -10.38 -0.07
C ALA A 147 11.55 -10.80 -1.49
N TYR A 148 10.87 -11.82 -2.04
CA TYR A 148 11.06 -12.35 -3.39
C TYR A 148 10.08 -11.74 -4.38
N SER A 149 10.25 -10.44 -4.67
CA SER A 149 9.73 -9.88 -5.92
C SER A 149 10.52 -10.51 -7.09
N PHE A 150 10.20 -11.74 -7.51
CA PHE A 150 10.89 -12.43 -8.61
C PHE A 150 10.17 -12.30 -9.95
N ASP A 151 10.99 -12.18 -10.99
CA ASP A 151 10.67 -12.42 -12.41
C ASP A 151 10.06 -13.82 -12.58
N ILE A 152 8.74 -13.88 -12.75
CA ILE A 152 8.10 -15.07 -13.30
C ILE A 152 7.81 -14.73 -14.77
N ASN A 153 8.68 -15.21 -15.67
CA ASN A 153 8.53 -15.09 -17.12
C ASN A 153 8.53 -13.63 -17.66
N ASN A 154 9.65 -12.91 -17.51
CA ASN A 154 9.83 -11.52 -18.01
C ASN A 154 8.82 -10.49 -17.49
N SER A 155 8.13 -10.80 -16.38
CA SER A 155 7.15 -9.92 -15.74
C SER A 155 7.51 -9.80 -14.26
N ILE A 156 7.90 -8.61 -13.80
CA ILE A 156 8.17 -8.34 -12.38
C ILE A 156 6.83 -8.36 -11.64
N LEU A 157 6.57 -9.40 -10.84
CA LEU A 157 5.44 -9.43 -9.91
C LEU A 157 5.87 -8.74 -8.61
N LYS A 158 5.45 -7.49 -8.42
CA LYS A 158 5.87 -6.69 -7.27
C LYS A 158 4.81 -6.76 -6.18
N VAL A 159 5.09 -7.49 -5.10
CA VAL A 159 4.18 -7.54 -3.96
C VAL A 159 4.29 -6.23 -3.17
N TYR A 160 3.26 -5.38 -3.23
CA TYR A 160 3.21 -4.12 -2.48
C TYR A 160 2.73 -4.33 -1.05
N GLY A 161 1.97 -5.39 -0.76
CA GLY A 161 1.53 -5.67 0.60
C GLY A 161 0.71 -6.94 0.71
N ILE A 162 0.67 -7.48 1.93
CA ILE A 162 -0.08 -8.68 2.29
C ILE A 162 -0.88 -8.38 3.55
N SER A 163 -2.16 -8.76 3.56
CA SER A 163 -3.05 -8.65 4.71
C SER A 163 -3.86 -9.94 4.86
N GLN A 164 -4.37 -10.23 6.06
CA GLN A 164 -5.14 -11.45 6.31
C GLN A 164 -6.60 -11.10 6.64
N ASN A 165 -7.54 -11.83 6.04
CA ASN A 165 -8.95 -11.73 6.36
C ASN A 165 -9.22 -12.27 7.78
N PRO A 166 -9.84 -11.47 8.67
CA PRO A 166 -10.01 -11.83 10.05
C PRO A 166 -11.11 -12.88 10.24
N VAL A 167 -12.04 -12.97 9.28
CA VAL A 167 -13.15 -13.93 9.24
C VAL A 167 -12.69 -15.22 8.56
N THR A 168 -12.28 -15.17 7.30
CA THR A 168 -11.96 -16.37 6.52
C THR A 168 -10.54 -16.89 6.75
N LYS A 169 -9.64 -16.06 7.30
CA LYS A 169 -8.19 -16.31 7.41
C LYS A 169 -7.46 -16.38 6.07
N ASP A 170 -8.13 -16.01 4.99
CA ASP A 170 -7.54 -15.90 3.66
C ASP A 170 -6.60 -14.71 3.55
N TYR A 171 -5.50 -14.84 2.81
CA TYR A 171 -4.57 -13.75 2.57
C TYR A 171 -4.98 -12.96 1.33
N ILE A 172 -4.86 -11.65 1.42
CA ILE A 172 -5.02 -10.71 0.30
C ILE A 172 -3.65 -10.11 0.02
N MET A 173 -3.26 -10.13 -1.25
CA MET A 173 -2.02 -9.53 -1.72
C MET A 173 -2.30 -8.42 -2.72
N VAL A 174 -1.46 -7.39 -2.72
CA VAL A 174 -1.37 -6.38 -3.78
C VAL A 174 -0.12 -6.67 -4.59
N LEU A 175 -0.28 -6.84 -5.90
CA LEU A 175 0.73 -7.22 -6.89
C LEU A 175 0.92 -6.13 -7.94
#